data_AF-A0A239NRJ1-F1
#
_entry.id   AF-A0A239NRJ1-F1
#
_cell.length_a   1.000
_cell.length_b   1.000
_cell.length_c   1.000
_cell.angle_alpha   90.00
_cell.angle_beta   90.00
_cell.angle_gamma   90.00
#
_symmetry.space_group_name_H-M   'P 1'
#
loop_
_entity.id
_entity.type
_entity.pdbx_description
1 polymer ?
#
loop_
_entity_poly.entity_id
_entity_poly.type
_entity_poly.pdbx_seq_one_letter_code
_entity_poly.pdbx_strand_id
1 'polypeptide(L)'
;MLSGFATAEYRHEVTLRIYGTVEQIRAHLPASVASLEEHAPTAGQDRATERWLRVELRAQRLDWLPPALASLDRPFVIERPDELRDLVIALADRLASYARQA
;
A
#
# COMPACT_ATOMS: atom_id res chain seq x y z
N MET A 1 -31.90 -2.03 8.93
CA MET A 1 -30.48 -2.38 9.10
C MET A 1 -29.80 -2.31 7.74
N LEU A 2 -28.59 -1.73 7.70
CA LEU A 2 -27.66 -1.58 6.57
C LEU A 2 -28.13 -0.77 5.34
N SER A 3 -28.05 0.57 5.43
CA SER A 3 -27.80 1.45 4.28
C SER A 3 -26.99 2.65 4.77
N GLY A 4 -25.69 2.43 4.97
CA GLY A 4 -24.74 3.44 5.46
C GLY A 4 -23.41 3.35 4.72
N PHE A 5 -23.45 3.16 3.40
CA PHE A 5 -22.28 3.21 2.53
C PHE A 5 -22.56 4.16 1.36
N ALA A 6 -23.01 5.37 1.68
CA ALA A 6 -23.05 6.47 0.73
C ALA A 6 -22.03 7.49 1.21
N THR A 7 -21.03 7.76 0.38
CA THR A 7 -20.01 8.81 0.56
C THR A 7 -19.15 8.69 1.83
N ALA A 8 -18.35 7.62 1.95
CA ALA A 8 -17.17 7.70 2.81
C ALA A 8 -16.22 8.72 2.18
N GLU A 9 -15.98 9.83 2.88
CA GLU A 9 -15.04 10.88 2.51
C GLU A 9 -13.62 10.29 2.45
N TYR A 10 -13.24 9.73 1.30
CA TYR A 10 -11.88 9.28 1.04
C TYR A 10 -10.94 10.47 1.04
N ARG A 11 -10.42 10.83 2.21
CA ARG A 11 -9.64 12.07 2.40
C ARG A 11 -8.20 11.97 1.89
N HIS A 12 -7.62 10.78 1.84
CA HIS A 12 -6.24 10.58 1.42
C HIS A 12 -6.17 9.72 0.16
N GLU A 13 -5.71 10.34 -0.92
CA GLU A 13 -5.32 9.64 -2.15
C GLU A 13 -3.84 9.28 -2.05
N VAL A 14 -3.56 7.99 -2.21
CA VAL A 14 -2.24 7.41 -1.99
C VAL A 14 -1.83 6.67 -3.27
N THR A 15 -0.68 7.03 -3.79
CA THR A 15 -0.06 6.42 -4.97
C THR A 15 1.26 5.79 -4.56
N LEU A 16 1.35 4.48 -4.74
CA LEU A 16 2.49 3.66 -4.37
C LEU A 16 2.95 2.86 -5.59
N ARG A 17 4.25 2.59 -5.69
CA ARG A 17 4.79 1.56 -6.58
C ARG A 17 5.39 0.46 -5.73
N ILE A 18 4.89 -0.77 -5.87
CA ILE A 18 5.34 -1.92 -5.10
C ILE A 18 5.90 -2.96 -6.07
N TYR A 19 7.07 -3.50 -5.78
CA TYR A 19 7.64 -4.60 -6.55
C TYR A 19 7.11 -5.93 -6.01
N GLY A 20 6.35 -6.65 -6.83
CA GLY A 20 5.78 -7.94 -6.43
C GLY A 20 4.75 -8.45 -7.43
N THR A 21 3.90 -9.37 -6.97
CA THR A 21 2.76 -9.88 -7.75
C THR A 21 1.44 -9.31 -7.25
N VAL A 22 0.43 -9.30 -8.11
CA VAL A 22 -0.91 -8.79 -7.78
C VAL A 22 -1.53 -9.55 -6.60
N GLU A 23 -1.35 -10.87 -6.55
CA GLU A 23 -1.91 -11.71 -5.48
C GLU A 23 -1.25 -11.42 -4.13
N GLN A 24 0.07 -11.22 -4.09
CA GLN A 24 0.78 -10.85 -2.86
C GLN A 24 0.31 -9.50 -2.34
N ILE A 25 0.21 -8.50 -3.22
CA ILE A 25 -0.27 -7.18 -2.83
C ILE A 25 -1.72 -7.25 -2.32
N ARG A 26 -2.61 -8.00 -2.98
CA ARG A 26 -4.00 -8.19 -2.56
C ARG A 26 -4.17 -8.98 -1.26
N ALA A 27 -3.19 -9.79 -0.88
CA ALA A 27 -3.21 -10.50 0.41
C ALA A 27 -2.99 -9.54 1.59
N HIS A 28 -2.19 -8.49 1.40
CA HIS A 28 -1.85 -7.52 2.45
C HIS A 28 -2.64 -6.22 2.38
N LEU A 29 -3.12 -5.82 1.18
CA LEU A 29 -3.92 -4.62 0.98
C LEU A 29 -5.39 -5.00 0.73
N PRO A 30 -6.34 -4.46 1.54
CA PRO A 30 -7.76 -4.76 1.35
C PRO A 30 -8.23 -4.28 -0.03
N ALA A 31 -8.90 -5.17 -0.77
CA ALA A 31 -9.43 -4.87 -2.10
C ALA A 31 -10.43 -3.70 -2.14
N SER A 32 -11.06 -3.37 -1.00
CA SER A 32 -11.98 -2.23 -0.87
C SER A 32 -11.28 -0.87 -0.85
N VAL A 33 -9.97 -0.83 -0.61
CA VAL A 33 -9.23 0.43 -0.41
C VAL A 33 -8.22 0.66 -1.55
N ALA A 34 -7.71 -0.41 -2.16
CA ALA A 34 -6.68 -0.36 -3.20
C ALA A 34 -7.25 -0.66 -4.60
N SER A 35 -7.19 0.35 -5.47
CA SER A 35 -7.28 0.17 -6.92
C SER A 35 -5.87 -0.11 -7.45
N LEU A 36 -5.62 -1.35 -7.86
CA LEU A 36 -4.38 -1.67 -8.56
C LEU A 36 -4.58 -1.23 -10.02
N GLU A 37 -4.07 -0.05 -10.38
CA GLU A 37 -3.84 0.25 -11.79
C GLU A 37 -2.66 -0.58 -12.25
N GLU A 38 -2.97 -1.77 -12.76
CA GLU A 38 -2.04 -2.50 -13.61
C GLU A 38 -1.77 -1.60 -14.82
N HIS A 39 -0.65 -0.86 -14.82
CA HIS A 39 -0.13 -0.27 -16.05
C HIS A 39 -0.04 -1.43 -17.04
N ALA A 40 -1.00 -1.42 -17.98
CA ALA A 40 -1.44 -2.51 -18.84
C ALA A 40 -0.53 -3.76 -18.81
N PRO A 41 -1.02 -4.95 -18.38
CA PRO A 41 -0.33 -6.17 -18.78
C PRO A 41 -0.32 -6.15 -20.30
N THR A 42 0.86 -5.97 -20.90
CA THR A 42 1.02 -6.25 -22.32
C THR A 42 0.49 -7.67 -22.48
N ALA A 43 -0.57 -7.84 -23.28
CA ALA A 43 -1.30 -9.08 -23.39
C ALA A 43 -0.32 -10.24 -23.57
N GLY A 44 -0.17 -11.09 -22.54
CA GLY A 44 0.84 -12.16 -22.50
C GLY A 44 1.79 -12.15 -21.30
N GLN A 45 1.79 -11.12 -20.44
CA GLN A 45 2.59 -11.16 -19.20
C GLN A 45 1.90 -11.97 -18.10
N ASP A 46 2.59 -13.02 -17.65
CA ASP A 46 2.15 -13.91 -16.59
C ASP A 46 1.92 -13.15 -15.27
N ARG A 47 0.74 -13.31 -14.66
CA ARG A 47 0.39 -12.67 -13.37
C ARG A 47 1.30 -13.10 -12.23
N ALA A 48 2.03 -14.20 -12.41
CA ALA A 48 3.02 -14.73 -11.48
C ALA A 48 4.39 -14.01 -11.54
N THR A 49 4.64 -13.15 -12.53
CA THR A 49 5.93 -12.46 -12.66
C THR A 49 6.03 -11.25 -11.72
N GLU A 50 7.06 -11.21 -10.88
CA GLU A 50 7.37 -10.06 -10.02
C GLU A 50 7.71 -8.83 -10.88
N ARG A 51 6.94 -7.76 -10.73
CA ARG A 51 7.11 -6.51 -11.47
C ARG A 51 6.76 -5.31 -10.61
N TRP A 52 7.15 -4.13 -11.06
CA TRP A 52 6.68 -2.88 -10.45
C TRP A 52 5.20 -2.70 -10.76
N LEU A 53 4.39 -2.73 -9.71
CA LEU A 53 2.94 -2.54 -9.75
C LEU A 53 2.60 -1.19 -9.14
N ARG A 54 1.87 -0.36 -9.88
CA ARG A 54 1.32 0.88 -9.34
C ARG A 54 0.03 0.57 -8.60
N VAL A 55 -0.06 1.06 -7.38
CA VAL A 55 -1.18 0.86 -6.48
C VAL A 55 -1.70 2.22 -6.10
N GLU A 56 -2.95 2.48 -6.45
CA GLU A 56 -3.64 3.73 -6.15
C GLU A 56 -4.76 3.41 -5.19
N LEU A 57 -4.63 3.90 -3.97
CA LEU A 57 -5.55 3.57 -2.90
C LEU A 57 -6.13 4.84 -2.29
N ARG A 58 -7.39 4.74 -1.88
CA ARG A 58 -8.14 5.85 -1.31
C ARG A 58 -8.53 5.47 0.11
N ALA A 59 -7.88 6.07 1.09
CA ALA A 59 -8.05 5.72 2.49
C ALA A 59 -8.55 6.92 3.31
N GLN A 60 -9.38 6.66 4.32
CA GLN A 60 -9.81 7.68 5.28
C GLN A 60 -8.71 8.01 6.31
N ARG A 61 -7.82 7.04 6.58
CA ARG A 61 -6.71 7.15 7.53
C ARG A 61 -5.47 6.49 6.96
N LEU A 62 -4.29 7.01 7.29
CA LEU A 62 -3.00 6.46 6.86
C LEU A 62 -2.33 5.59 7.93
N ASP A 63 -2.81 5.59 9.17
CA ASP A 63 -2.13 4.93 10.31
C ASP A 63 -1.94 3.41 10.13
N TRP A 64 -2.80 2.76 9.35
CA TRP A 64 -2.77 1.31 9.10
C TRP A 64 -1.87 0.92 7.92
N LEU A 65 -1.49 1.87 7.05
CA LEU A 65 -0.65 1.59 5.88
C LEU A 65 0.80 1.26 6.25
N PRO A 66 1.49 2.00 7.14
CA PRO A 66 2.86 1.67 7.51
C PRO A 66 3.07 0.23 8.00
N PRO A 67 2.27 -0.32 8.94
CA PRO A 67 2.44 -1.70 9.36
C PRO A 67 2.09 -2.72 8.26
N ALA A 68 1.13 -2.41 7.39
CA ALA A 68 0.79 -3.26 6.23
C ALA A 68 1.93 -3.30 5.20
N LEU A 69 2.55 -2.15 4.91
CA LEU A 69 3.73 -2.03 4.04
C LEU A 69 4.96 -2.72 4.63
N ALA A 70 5.16 -2.62 5.95
CA ALA A 70 6.22 -3.35 6.63
C ALA A 70 6.01 -4.87 6.53
N SER A 71 4.76 -5.33 6.62
CA SER A 71 4.41 -6.75 6.51
C SER A 71 4.54 -7.31 5.09
N LEU A 72 4.51 -6.45 4.07
CA LEU A 72 4.80 -6.84 2.69
C LEU A 72 6.25 -7.30 2.53
N ASP A 73 7.20 -6.73 3.28
CA ASP A 73 8.63 -7.05 3.21
C ASP A 73 9.22 -6.99 1.78
N ARG A 74 8.74 -6.04 0.98
CA ARG A 74 9.12 -5.88 -0.43
C ARG A 74 9.54 -4.45 -0.75
N PRO A 75 10.29 -4.24 -1.85
CA PRO A 75 10.64 -2.90 -2.30
C PRO A 75 9.35 -2.14 -2.66
N PHE A 76 9.15 -0.98 -2.02
CA PHE A 76 8.07 -0.07 -2.36
C PHE A 76 8.58 1.37 -2.46
N VAL A 77 7.90 2.18 -3.28
CA VAL A 77 8.15 3.61 -3.48
C VAL A 77 6.84 4.33 -3.23
N ILE A 78 6.85 5.26 -2.28
CA ILE A 78 5.70 6.14 -2.01
C ILE A 78 5.84 7.34 -2.93
N GLU A 79 4.96 7.45 -3.93
CA GLU A 79 4.93 8.62 -4.80
C GLU A 79 4.21 9.76 -4.09
N ARG A 80 3.00 9.49 -3.58
CA ARG A 80 2.18 10.43 -2.79
C ARG A 80 1.27 9.66 -1.81
N PRO A 81 0.83 10.28 -0.72
CA PRO A 81 1.22 11.60 -0.24
C PRO A 81 2.52 11.55 0.57
N ASP A 82 3.19 12.69 0.72
CA ASP A 82 4.43 12.78 1.49
C ASP A 82 4.19 12.44 2.97
N GLU A 83 3.01 12.73 3.53
CA GLU A 83 2.68 12.37 4.92
C GLU A 83 2.75 10.84 5.15
N LEU A 84 2.42 10.03 4.14
CA LEU A 84 2.58 8.58 4.26
C LEU A 84 4.07 8.19 4.34
N ARG A 85 4.92 8.90 3.60
CA ARG A 85 6.37 8.69 3.66
C ARG A 85 6.90 9.01 5.05
N ASP A 86 6.49 10.13 5.64
CA ASP A 86 6.85 10.49 7.02
C ASP A 86 6.39 9.44 8.04
N LEU A 87 5.16 8.92 7.91
CA LEU A 87 4.65 7.87 8.80
C LEU A 87 5.45 6.56 8.70
N VAL A 88 5.86 6.17 7.48
CA VAL A 88 6.69 4.98 7.26
C VAL A 88 8.10 5.17 7.82
N ILE A 89 8.71 6.35 7.62
CA ILE A 89 10.01 6.68 8.20
C ILE A 89 9.95 6.63 9.73
N ALA A 90 8.93 7.24 10.34
CA ALA A 90 8.74 7.23 11.79
C ALA A 90 8.55 5.80 12.36
N LEU A 91 7.86 4.93 11.63
CA LEU A 91 7.74 3.51 12.00
C LEU A 91 9.09 2.80 11.92
N ALA A 92 9.85 3.00 10.83
CA ALA A 92 11.17 2.42 10.65
C ALA A 92 12.15 2.85 11.75
N ASP A 93 12.17 4.13 12.11
CA ASP A 93 12.99 4.65 13.21
C ASP A 93 12.61 4.02 14.55
N ARG A 94 11.32 3.82 14.81
CA ARG A 94 10.84 3.15 16.02
C ARG A 94 11.30 1.68 16.07
N LEU A 95 11.12 0.94 14.98
CA LEU A 95 11.56 -0.45 14.88
C LEU A 95 13.07 -0.58 15.03
N ALA A 96 13.84 0.29 14.38
CA ALA A 96 15.30 0.33 14.51
C ALA A 96 15.74 0.69 15.93
N SER A 97 15.03 1.62 16.59
CA SER A 97 15.30 1.98 17.99
C SER A 97 15.07 0.79 18.92
N TYR A 98 13.96 0.06 18.77
CA TYR A 98 13.71 -1.14 19.56
C TYR A 98 14.73 -2.25 19.28
N ALA A 99 15.11 -2.47 18.03
CA ALA A 99 16.11 -3.47 17.66
C ALA A 99 17.51 -3.16 18.23
N ARG A 100 17.86 -1.87 18.41
CA ARG A 100 19.11 -1.44 19.06
C ARG A 100 19.07 -1.50 20.58
N GLN A 101 17.88 -1.55 21.18
CA GLN A 101 17.70 -1.64 22.63
C GLN A 101 17.68 -3.09 23.14
N ALA A 102 17.64 -4.08 22.24
CA ALA A 102 17.76 -5.51 22.54
C ALA A 102 19.21 -5.97 22.46
#